data_AF-W2ERW7-F1
#
_entry.id   AF-W2ERW7-F1
#
_cell.length_a   1.000
_cell.length_b   1.000
_cell.length_c   1.000
_cell.angle_alpha   90.00
_cell.angle_beta   90.00
_cell.angle_gamma   90.00
#
_symmetry.space_group_name_H-M   'P 1'
#
loop_
_entity.id
_entity.type
_entity.pdbx_description
1 polymer ?
#
loop_
_entity_poly.entity_id
_entity_poly.type
_entity_poly.pdbx_seq_one_letter_code
_entity_poly.pdbx_strand_id
1 'polypeptide(L)'
;MTGGLSTSPGPRGTPSATAPGSLDFALPEALEARQPPEARGLRRDGVRLMVSRRGTGEITHHTFHDLPALLSPGDLLVVNNSATLPAAVRLDRLAVHFSGRLPSGEWLVELRRRTATATEPYSGAAPGEWLPLPGGATLRLAGQVTPRMWRAVLDRDVPEYLAEHGVPIRYGYVPRDWPISAYQTVFGVEPGSAEMPSAGRPFTARLVAELVSRGIAIAPVTLHTGVASPEKDEPPYPEWFSVPASTARLVNLTRAGGGRVVAVGTTVVRALETAALDAPRPSDGDEPAGAVGTGGASGADDASGVGGAVVRAASGWTSHIVTPEVGVRAVDGLITGLHEPRSTHLMMLSAVGGPGLVALSYQVALDEGYLWHEFGDAHLIV
;
A
#
# COMPACT_ATOMS: atom_id res chain seq x y z
N MET A 1 -14.05 -44.88 30.81
CA MET A 1 -15.22 -44.02 30.50
C MET A 1 -15.10 -42.84 31.45
N THR A 2 -15.06 -41.55 31.11
CA THR A 2 -15.35 -40.68 29.96
C THR A 2 -14.95 -39.28 30.49
N GLY A 3 -14.52 -38.26 29.76
CA GLY A 3 -14.37 -38.04 28.33
C GLY A 3 -13.50 -36.79 28.14
N GLY A 4 -12.78 -36.74 27.02
CA GLY A 4 -11.97 -35.61 26.62
C GLY A 4 -12.83 -34.42 26.20
N LEU A 5 -12.42 -33.23 26.62
CA LEU A 5 -12.95 -31.97 26.12
C LEU A 5 -12.37 -31.73 24.73
N SER A 6 -13.17 -32.09 23.73
CA SER A 6 -13.02 -31.70 22.34
C SER A 6 -13.23 -30.19 22.22
N THR A 7 -12.16 -29.44 21.98
CA THR A 7 -12.24 -28.04 21.56
C THR A 7 -12.57 -27.99 20.07
N SER A 8 -13.84 -27.80 19.74
CA SER A 8 -14.27 -27.51 18.36
C SER A 8 -13.67 -26.19 17.89
N PRO A 9 -13.13 -26.10 16.67
CA PRO A 9 -12.79 -24.82 16.07
C PRO A 9 -14.09 -24.04 15.81
N GLY A 10 -14.08 -22.75 16.15
CA GLY A 10 -15.18 -21.83 15.86
C GLY A 10 -15.49 -21.77 14.36
N PRO A 11 -16.69 -21.30 13.98
CA PRO A 11 -17.13 -21.29 12.59
C PRO A 11 -16.18 -20.44 11.73
N ARG A 12 -15.60 -21.05 10.69
CA ARG A 12 -14.89 -20.35 9.63
C ARG A 12 -15.94 -19.61 8.80
N GLY A 13 -16.02 -18.29 8.95
CA GLY A 13 -16.92 -17.47 8.14
C GLY A 13 -16.38 -17.35 6.73
N THR A 14 -17.16 -17.77 5.73
CA THR A 14 -16.88 -17.49 4.31
C THR A 14 -16.96 -15.98 4.06
N PRO A 15 -16.01 -15.34 3.35
CA PRO A 15 -16.13 -13.94 2.98
C PRO A 15 -17.43 -13.72 2.20
N SER A 16 -18.26 -12.81 2.68
CA SER A 16 -19.46 -12.38 1.95
C SER A 16 -19.15 -11.08 1.23
N ALA A 17 -19.52 -11.01 -0.05
CA ALA A 17 -19.46 -9.76 -0.79
C ALA A 17 -20.49 -8.79 -0.20
N THR A 18 -20.02 -7.63 0.24
CA THR A 18 -20.88 -6.49 0.58
C THR A 18 -20.88 -5.51 -0.59
N ALA A 19 -21.15 -4.21 -0.39
CA ALA A 19 -21.09 -3.21 -1.47
C ALA A 19 -19.85 -3.41 -2.39
N PRO A 20 -19.90 -3.02 -3.69
CA PRO A 20 -18.88 -3.38 -4.66
C PRO A 20 -17.45 -3.09 -4.15
N GLY A 21 -16.60 -4.13 -4.12
CA GLY A 21 -15.22 -4.01 -3.64
C GLY A 21 -15.00 -4.11 -2.13
N SER A 22 -16.05 -4.32 -1.33
CA SER A 22 -15.94 -4.59 0.12
C SER A 22 -16.17 -6.07 0.44
N LEU A 23 -15.21 -6.67 1.14
CA LEU A 23 -15.33 -8.03 1.70
C LEU A 23 -15.45 -7.95 3.21
N ASP A 24 -16.34 -8.76 3.77
CA ASP A 24 -16.48 -8.95 5.21
C ASP A 24 -16.17 -10.39 5.59
N PHE A 25 -15.21 -10.56 6.51
CA PHE A 25 -14.77 -11.84 7.07
C PHE A 25 -14.10 -11.60 8.42
N ALA A 26 -13.98 -12.64 9.25
CA ALA A 26 -13.20 -12.59 10.47
C ALA A 26 -11.81 -13.15 10.21
N LEU A 27 -10.76 -12.36 10.46
CA LEU A 27 -9.38 -12.84 10.37
C LEU A 27 -9.04 -13.63 11.65
N PRO A 28 -8.71 -14.94 11.56
CA PRO A 28 -8.24 -15.68 12.72
C PRO A 28 -6.90 -15.14 13.21
N GLU A 29 -6.76 -14.98 14.53
CA GLU A 29 -5.54 -14.47 15.19
C GLU A 29 -4.27 -15.24 14.77
N ALA A 30 -4.40 -16.55 14.52
CA ALA A 30 -3.30 -17.40 14.08
C ALA A 30 -2.75 -17.08 12.68
N LEU A 31 -3.51 -16.34 11.86
CA LEU A 31 -3.11 -15.91 10.52
C LEU A 31 -2.45 -14.53 10.53
N GLU A 32 -2.38 -13.84 11.67
CA GLU A 32 -1.65 -12.57 11.77
C GLU A 32 -0.13 -12.84 11.77
N ALA A 33 0.61 -12.21 10.86
CA ALA A 33 2.08 -12.32 10.87
C ALA A 33 2.68 -11.47 12.00
N ARG A 34 2.79 -12.06 13.19
CA ARG A 34 3.27 -11.39 14.41
C ARG A 34 4.76 -11.05 14.41
N GLN A 35 5.53 -11.59 13.47
CA GLN A 35 6.96 -11.38 13.38
C GLN A 35 7.47 -11.50 11.94
N PRO A 36 8.55 -10.78 11.59
CA PRO A 36 9.16 -10.84 10.28
C PRO A 36 9.57 -12.28 9.92
N PRO A 37 9.54 -12.66 8.63
CA PRO A 37 9.92 -13.99 8.15
C PRO A 37 11.30 -14.44 8.64
N GLU A 38 12.25 -13.51 8.77
CA GLU A 38 13.60 -13.82 9.25
C GLU A 38 13.62 -14.34 10.69
N ALA A 39 12.71 -13.84 11.53
CA ALA A 39 12.53 -14.36 12.88
C ALA A 39 11.76 -15.69 12.92
N ARG A 40 11.04 -16.01 11.84
CA ARG A 40 10.38 -17.31 11.63
C ARG A 40 11.31 -18.34 10.98
N GLY A 41 12.60 -18.01 10.78
CA GLY A 41 13.58 -18.89 10.14
C GLY A 41 13.53 -18.90 8.61
N LEU A 42 12.84 -17.94 8.00
CA LEU A 42 12.71 -17.79 6.55
C LEU A 42 13.59 -16.67 6.02
N ARG A 43 13.92 -16.73 4.73
CA ARG A 43 14.40 -15.55 4.01
C ARG A 43 13.26 -14.57 3.76
N ARG A 44 13.57 -13.30 3.46
CA ARG A 44 12.57 -12.30 3.05
C ARG A 44 11.74 -12.76 1.84
N ASP A 45 12.41 -13.29 0.83
CA ASP A 45 11.81 -13.86 -0.37
C ASP A 45 11.31 -15.32 -0.17
N GLY A 46 11.29 -15.80 1.07
CA GLY A 46 10.78 -17.12 1.44
C GLY A 46 9.32 -17.13 1.90
N VAL A 47 8.64 -15.98 1.91
CA VAL A 47 7.19 -15.90 2.18
C VAL A 47 6.38 -16.50 1.04
N ARG A 48 5.14 -16.91 1.31
CA ARG A 48 4.28 -17.46 0.27
C ARG A 48 3.82 -16.35 -0.68
N LEU A 49 3.53 -16.74 -1.91
CA LEU A 49 2.98 -15.88 -2.95
C LEU A 49 1.75 -16.57 -3.54
N MET A 50 0.57 -15.98 -3.37
CA MET A 50 -0.61 -16.35 -4.14
C MET A 50 -0.59 -15.60 -5.48
N VAL A 51 -0.95 -16.27 -6.57
CA VAL A 51 -1.06 -15.66 -7.90
C VAL A 51 -2.47 -15.86 -8.42
N SER A 52 -3.19 -14.76 -8.65
CA SER A 52 -4.53 -14.76 -9.22
C SER A 52 -4.48 -14.17 -10.63
N ARG A 53 -4.96 -14.93 -11.62
CA ARG A 53 -4.95 -14.54 -13.03
C ARG A 53 -6.32 -14.05 -13.48
N ARG A 54 -6.43 -12.77 -13.83
CA ARG A 54 -7.69 -12.13 -14.25
C ARG A 54 -8.27 -12.75 -15.52
N GLY A 55 -7.42 -13.06 -16.50
CA GLY A 55 -7.87 -13.60 -17.79
C GLY A 55 -8.48 -15.01 -17.71
N THR A 56 -8.05 -15.83 -16.74
CA THR A 56 -8.48 -17.23 -16.62
C THR A 56 -9.31 -17.52 -15.37
N GLY A 57 -9.26 -16.63 -14.36
CA GLY A 57 -9.79 -16.88 -13.02
C GLY A 57 -8.95 -17.85 -12.18
N GLU A 58 -7.79 -18.29 -12.70
CA GLU A 58 -6.93 -19.27 -12.04
C GLU A 58 -6.23 -18.67 -10.81
N ILE A 59 -6.17 -19.45 -9.72
CA ILE A 59 -5.41 -19.14 -8.51
C ILE A 59 -4.38 -20.23 -8.30
N THR A 60 -3.11 -19.85 -8.15
CA THR A 60 -1.98 -20.76 -7.93
C THR A 60 -1.13 -20.32 -6.75
N HIS A 61 -0.39 -21.26 -6.17
CA HIS A 61 0.40 -21.08 -4.95
C HIS A 61 1.88 -21.26 -5.23
N HIS A 62 2.67 -20.27 -4.82
CA HIS A 62 4.10 -20.18 -5.06
C HIS A 62 4.83 -19.68 -3.80
N THR A 63 6.15 -19.60 -3.88
CA THR A 63 6.95 -18.80 -2.94
C THR A 63 7.36 -17.50 -3.61
N PHE A 64 7.62 -16.45 -2.85
CA PHE A 64 7.97 -15.14 -3.42
C PHE A 64 9.23 -15.17 -4.30
N HIS A 65 10.18 -16.06 -4.01
CA HIS A 65 11.36 -16.24 -4.86
C HIS A 65 11.06 -16.78 -6.27
N ASP A 66 9.86 -17.33 -6.51
CA ASP A 66 9.40 -17.79 -7.82
C ASP A 66 8.92 -16.65 -8.73
N LEU A 67 8.77 -15.43 -8.20
CA LEU A 67 8.29 -14.24 -8.92
C LEU A 67 8.94 -14.05 -10.31
N PRO A 68 10.26 -14.22 -10.52
CA PRO A 68 10.88 -14.02 -11.82
C PRO A 68 10.41 -15.00 -12.91
N ALA A 69 9.83 -16.15 -12.54
CA ALA A 69 9.24 -17.12 -13.47
C ALA A 69 7.75 -16.86 -13.75
N LEU A 70 7.11 -15.98 -12.97
CA LEU A 70 5.69 -15.65 -13.07
C LEU A 70 5.41 -14.39 -13.90
N LEU A 71 6.48 -13.67 -14.24
CA LEU A 71 6.48 -12.46 -15.06
C LEU A 71 7.10 -12.76 -16.44
N SER A 72 6.79 -11.90 -17.40
CA SER A 72 7.26 -11.99 -18.78
C SER A 72 8.34 -10.95 -19.05
N PRO A 73 9.35 -11.25 -19.90
CA PRO A 73 10.25 -10.21 -20.40
C PRO A 73 9.46 -9.05 -21.02
N GLY A 74 9.86 -7.82 -20.70
CA GLY A 74 9.13 -6.61 -21.11
C GLY A 74 8.09 -6.12 -20.09
N ASP A 75 7.77 -6.91 -19.05
CA ASP A 75 7.01 -6.40 -17.92
C ASP A 75 7.80 -5.33 -17.14
N LEU A 76 7.08 -4.40 -16.54
CA LEU A 76 7.60 -3.36 -15.67
C LEU A 76 7.05 -3.55 -14.25
N LEU A 77 7.94 -3.69 -13.27
CA LEU A 77 7.60 -3.52 -11.87
C LEU A 77 7.78 -2.05 -11.47
N VAL A 78 6.72 -1.42 -10.98
CA VAL A 78 6.83 -0.08 -10.37
C VAL A 78 6.86 -0.24 -8.86
N VAL A 79 7.88 0.29 -8.21
CA VAL A 79 8.14 0.10 -6.77
C VAL A 79 8.07 1.43 -6.04
N ASN A 80 7.67 1.41 -4.76
CA ASN A 80 7.78 2.58 -3.90
C ASN A 80 9.18 2.62 -3.25
N ASN A 81 9.94 3.67 -3.53
CA ASN A 81 11.29 3.86 -3.01
C ASN A 81 11.36 4.67 -1.70
N SER A 82 10.19 4.95 -1.11
CA SER A 82 10.11 5.61 0.19
C SER A 82 10.68 4.72 1.30
N ALA A 83 11.64 5.24 2.06
CA ALA A 83 12.22 4.57 3.21
C ALA A 83 11.46 4.91 4.49
N THR A 84 11.30 3.89 5.33
CA THR A 84 10.57 4.01 6.61
C THR A 84 11.45 4.71 7.65
N LEU A 85 10.88 5.67 8.34
CA LEU A 85 11.47 6.33 9.49
C LEU A 85 11.11 5.54 10.76
N PRO A 86 11.98 5.51 11.78
CA PRO A 86 11.62 5.03 13.11
C PRO A 86 10.70 6.06 13.80
N ALA A 87 9.48 6.19 13.29
CA ALA A 87 8.65 7.39 13.46
C ALA A 87 7.93 7.50 14.81
N ALA A 88 8.18 6.62 15.77
CA ALA A 88 7.64 6.73 17.12
C ALA A 88 8.72 7.18 18.12
N VAL A 89 8.41 8.16 18.95
CA VAL A 89 9.24 8.59 20.08
C VAL A 89 8.49 8.25 21.35
N ARG A 90 9.08 7.39 22.19
CA ARG A 90 8.45 6.93 23.44
C ARG A 90 8.85 7.83 24.60
N LEU A 91 7.84 8.32 25.30
CA LEU A 91 7.95 9.05 26.56
C LEU A 91 7.49 8.14 27.71
N ASP A 92 7.45 8.66 28.94
CA ASP A 92 7.02 7.89 30.11
C ASP A 92 5.58 7.36 29.92
N ARG A 93 4.59 8.26 29.85
CA ARG A 93 3.16 7.92 29.71
C ARG A 93 2.61 8.06 28.30
N LEU A 94 3.35 8.74 27.43
CA LEU A 94 2.93 9.08 26.07
C LEU A 94 3.90 8.52 25.02
N ALA A 95 3.45 8.48 23.79
CA ALA A 95 4.29 8.34 22.61
C ALA A 95 3.86 9.38 21.58
N VAL A 96 4.82 9.85 20.80
CA VAL A 96 4.58 10.72 19.63
C VAL A 96 4.85 9.90 18.39
N HIS A 97 3.85 9.71 17.53
CA HIS A 97 4.04 9.11 16.21
C HIS A 97 4.10 10.23 15.17
N PHE A 98 5.23 10.37 14.49
CA PHE A 98 5.40 11.27 13.37
C PHE A 98 4.79 10.62 12.13
N SER A 99 3.97 11.36 11.40
CA SER A 99 3.27 10.85 10.21
C SER A 99 3.92 11.33 8.92
N GLY A 100 3.97 12.64 8.71
CA GLY A 100 4.54 13.19 7.48
C GLY A 100 4.75 14.69 7.57
N ARG A 101 5.65 15.20 6.73
CA ARG A 101 6.01 16.62 6.69
C ARG A 101 5.06 17.40 5.79
N LEU A 102 4.41 18.42 6.32
CA LEU A 102 3.49 19.30 5.60
C LEU A 102 4.23 20.35 4.76
N PRO A 103 3.56 20.97 3.76
CA PRO A 103 4.17 22.04 2.96
C PRO A 103 4.61 23.27 3.77
N SER A 104 3.97 23.51 4.92
CA SER A 104 4.35 24.57 5.86
C SER A 104 5.70 24.31 6.55
N GLY A 105 6.28 23.11 6.40
CA GLY A 105 7.47 22.65 7.12
C GLY A 105 7.15 22.00 8.47
N GLU A 106 5.92 22.16 8.98
CA GLU A 106 5.42 21.47 10.17
C GLU A 106 5.28 19.97 9.91
N TRP A 107 5.25 19.17 10.97
CA TRP A 107 4.98 17.75 10.90
C TRP A 107 3.58 17.43 11.39
N LEU A 108 2.92 16.53 10.68
CA LEU A 108 1.72 15.88 11.19
C LEU A 108 2.16 14.81 12.20
N VAL A 109 1.66 14.88 13.43
CA VAL A 109 1.97 13.94 14.51
C VAL A 109 0.71 13.44 15.18
N GLU A 110 0.77 12.24 15.73
CA GLU A 110 -0.26 11.68 16.60
C GLU A 110 0.32 11.53 18.01
N LEU A 111 -0.45 11.97 19.01
CA LEU A 111 -0.15 11.68 20.40
C LEU A 111 -0.89 10.42 20.83
N ARG A 112 -0.16 9.51 21.49
CA ARG A 112 -0.71 8.26 21.99
C ARG A 112 -0.41 8.06 23.44
N ARG A 113 -1.36 7.52 24.20
CA ARG A 113 -1.15 7.05 25.57
C ARG A 113 -0.53 5.67 25.53
N ARG A 114 0.53 5.45 26.31
CA ARG A 114 1.18 4.14 26.42
C ARG A 114 0.39 3.26 27.39
N THR A 115 0.15 2.02 26.98
CA THR A 115 -0.38 0.96 27.84
C THR A 115 0.72 -0.08 28.10
N ALA A 116 0.41 -1.13 28.86
CA ALA A 116 1.38 -2.20 29.13
C ALA A 116 1.87 -2.91 27.86
N THR A 117 1.00 -3.04 26.84
CA THR A 117 1.27 -3.85 25.65
C THR A 117 1.15 -3.07 24.34
N ALA A 118 0.55 -1.88 24.33
CA ALA A 118 0.25 -1.13 23.11
C ALA A 118 0.21 0.39 23.34
N THR A 119 -0.35 1.12 22.38
CA THR A 119 -0.63 2.55 22.48
C THR A 119 -2.04 2.85 21.99
N GLU A 120 -2.73 3.77 22.65
CA GLU A 120 -4.10 4.20 22.30
C GLU A 120 -4.14 5.71 22.01
N PRO A 121 -5.12 6.23 21.26
CA PRO A 121 -5.19 7.65 20.95
C PRO A 121 -5.25 8.52 22.22
N TYR A 122 -4.55 9.65 22.22
CA TYR A 122 -4.58 10.61 23.33
C TYR A 122 -5.17 11.95 22.89
N SER A 123 -6.27 12.36 23.51
CA SER A 123 -7.02 13.58 23.19
C SER A 123 -6.84 14.71 24.21
N GLY A 124 -5.99 14.53 25.22
CA GLY A 124 -5.82 15.48 26.33
C GLY A 124 -4.88 16.66 26.05
N ALA A 125 -4.40 16.81 24.82
CA ALA A 125 -3.46 17.85 24.43
C ALA A 125 -4.16 19.14 23.98
N ALA A 126 -3.45 20.27 24.07
CA ALA A 126 -3.95 21.58 23.66
C ALA A 126 -3.03 22.28 22.63
N PRO A 127 -3.58 23.14 21.74
CA PRO A 127 -2.75 23.98 20.88
C PRO A 127 -1.82 24.88 21.71
N GLY A 128 -0.57 24.99 21.26
CA GLY A 128 0.49 25.74 21.93
C GLY A 128 1.22 24.95 23.02
N GLU A 129 0.78 23.74 23.35
CA GLU A 129 1.45 22.88 24.32
C GLU A 129 2.84 22.46 23.83
N TRP A 130 3.79 22.39 24.77
CA TRP A 130 5.16 21.95 24.54
C TRP A 130 5.39 20.61 25.23
N LEU A 131 5.91 19.64 24.47
CA LEU A 131 6.25 18.31 24.94
C LEU A 131 7.77 18.15 24.95
N PRO A 132 8.40 17.92 26.13
CA PRO A 132 9.81 17.57 26.19
C PRO A 132 10.01 16.17 25.61
N LEU A 133 10.98 16.05 24.71
CA LEU A 133 11.38 14.79 24.10
C LEU A 133 12.81 14.41 24.53
N PRO A 134 13.24 13.14 24.33
CA PRO A 134 14.62 12.71 24.56
C PRO A 134 15.67 13.61 23.89
N GLY A 135 16.89 13.59 24.42
CA GLY A 135 17.99 14.42 23.88
C GLY A 135 17.83 15.93 24.14
N GLY A 136 16.84 16.35 24.95
CA GLY A 136 16.55 17.76 25.22
C GLY A 136 15.86 18.48 24.06
N ALA A 137 15.26 17.73 23.13
CA ALA A 137 14.43 18.30 22.07
C ALA A 137 13.03 18.68 22.60
N THR A 138 12.38 19.61 21.93
CA THR A 138 11.04 20.08 22.30
C THR A 138 10.11 20.08 21.11
N LEU A 139 8.96 19.44 21.28
CA LEU A 139 7.89 19.42 20.29
C LEU A 139 6.78 20.38 20.68
N ARG A 140 6.48 21.36 19.83
CA ARG A 140 5.35 22.28 20.01
C ARG A 140 4.16 21.82 19.18
N LEU A 141 3.00 21.65 19.80
CA LEU A 141 1.75 21.37 19.09
C LEU A 141 1.18 22.69 18.55
N ALA A 142 1.30 22.94 17.25
CA ALA A 142 0.85 24.18 16.63
C ALA A 142 -0.67 24.26 16.48
N GLY A 143 -1.34 23.13 16.24
CA GLY A 143 -2.80 23.08 16.16
C GLY A 143 -3.30 21.70 15.74
N GLN A 144 -4.55 21.41 16.07
CA GLN A 144 -5.18 20.14 15.75
C GLN A 144 -5.69 20.14 14.29
N VAL A 145 -5.49 19.02 13.57
CA VAL A 145 -5.95 18.81 12.18
C VAL A 145 -7.16 17.90 12.14
N THR A 146 -7.10 16.80 12.88
CA THR A 146 -8.20 15.87 13.11
C THR A 146 -8.28 15.57 14.61
N PRO A 147 -9.31 14.89 15.12
CA PRO A 147 -9.38 14.54 16.54
C PRO A 147 -8.13 13.83 17.08
N ARG A 148 -7.35 13.19 16.18
CA ARG A 148 -6.16 12.39 16.49
C ARG A 148 -4.85 13.08 16.08
N MET A 149 -4.87 13.82 14.97
CA MET A 149 -3.66 14.37 14.35
C MET A 149 -3.43 15.84 14.67
N TRP A 150 -2.17 16.20 14.90
CA TRP A 150 -1.71 17.54 15.23
C TRP A 150 -0.67 18.02 14.23
N ARG A 151 -0.69 19.31 13.87
CA ARG A 151 0.48 19.98 13.31
C ARG A 151 1.43 20.29 14.46
N ALA A 152 2.70 19.95 14.30
CA ALA A 152 3.71 20.17 15.30
C ALA A 152 5.03 20.65 14.70
N VAL A 153 5.81 21.35 15.50
CA VAL A 153 7.15 21.80 15.17
C VAL A 153 8.11 21.21 16.18
N LEU A 154 9.08 20.43 15.70
CA LEU A 154 10.23 20.02 16.48
C LEU A 154 11.31 21.09 16.35
N ASP A 155 12.03 21.37 17.43
CA ASP A 155 13.18 22.30 17.45
C ASP A 155 14.47 21.73 16.83
N ARG A 156 14.37 20.59 16.12
CA ARG A 156 15.44 19.86 15.44
C ARG A 156 14.96 19.35 14.08
N ASP A 157 15.90 18.95 13.23
CA ASP A 157 15.56 18.18 12.03
C ASP A 157 14.92 16.84 12.44
N VAL A 158 13.73 16.56 11.90
CA VAL A 158 12.93 15.40 12.33
C VAL A 158 13.55 14.08 11.87
N PRO A 159 13.91 13.87 10.59
CA PRO A 159 14.57 12.64 10.17
C PRO A 159 15.84 12.32 10.96
N GLU A 160 16.74 13.30 11.16
CA GLU A 160 17.97 13.10 11.96
C GLU A 160 17.64 12.75 13.41
N TYR A 161 16.71 13.49 14.03
CA TYR A 161 16.28 13.23 15.40
C TYR A 161 15.65 11.84 15.58
N LEU A 162 14.81 11.42 14.63
CA LEU A 162 14.18 10.10 14.66
C LEU A 162 15.23 8.99 14.47
N ALA A 163 16.25 9.18 13.65
CA ALA A 163 17.31 8.19 13.49
C ALA A 163 18.04 7.89 14.81
N GLU A 164 18.15 8.87 15.71
CA GLU A 164 18.80 8.72 17.02
C GLU A 164 17.85 8.26 18.13
N HIS A 165 16.64 8.86 18.20
CA HIS A 165 15.73 8.70 19.34
C HIS A 165 14.43 7.96 19.02
N GLY A 166 14.18 7.71 17.75
CA GLY A 166 12.98 7.06 17.26
C GLY A 166 13.04 5.54 17.34
N VAL A 167 11.86 4.93 17.29
CA VAL A 167 11.65 3.50 17.08
C VAL A 167 10.56 3.29 16.03
N PRO A 168 10.53 2.17 15.31
CA PRO A 168 9.42 1.86 14.41
C PRO A 168 8.07 1.89 15.16
N ILE A 169 7.02 2.31 14.47
CA ILE A 169 5.66 2.19 14.97
C ILE A 169 5.34 0.70 15.11
N ARG A 170 4.78 0.32 16.28
CA ARG A 170 4.45 -1.07 16.58
C ARG A 170 2.94 -1.25 16.65
N TYR A 171 2.41 -2.09 15.78
CA TYR A 171 1.02 -2.54 15.83
C TYR A 171 0.76 -3.53 16.97
N GLY A 172 -0.48 -3.58 17.45
CA GLY A 172 -0.87 -4.40 18.61
C GLY A 172 -0.67 -5.91 18.42
N TYR A 173 -0.76 -6.41 17.17
CA TYR A 173 -0.52 -7.83 16.85
C TYR A 173 0.97 -8.21 16.86
N VAL A 174 1.89 -7.23 16.89
CA VAL A 174 3.34 -7.47 16.96
C VAL A 174 3.77 -7.46 18.43
N PRO A 175 4.25 -8.58 18.99
CA PRO A 175 4.42 -8.77 20.43
C PRO A 175 5.66 -8.06 21.00
N ARG A 176 6.60 -7.67 20.13
CA ARG A 176 7.86 -7.02 20.53
C ARG A 176 8.36 -6.07 19.46
N ASP A 177 9.31 -5.23 19.85
CA ASP A 177 9.96 -4.34 18.89
C ASP A 177 10.90 -5.10 17.96
N TRP A 178 10.98 -4.60 16.73
CA TRP A 178 11.93 -5.03 15.73
C TRP A 178 12.82 -3.86 15.32
N PRO A 179 14.08 -4.12 14.94
CA PRO A 179 14.96 -3.07 14.46
C PRO A 179 14.38 -2.43 13.19
N ILE A 180 14.74 -1.18 12.91
CA ILE A 180 14.28 -0.45 11.70
C ILE A 180 14.56 -1.25 10.41
N SER A 181 15.63 -2.03 10.37
CA SER A 181 15.96 -2.90 9.23
C SER A 181 14.87 -3.93 8.91
N ALA A 182 14.06 -4.35 9.88
CA ALA A 182 12.92 -5.23 9.65
C ALA A 182 11.79 -4.55 8.85
N TYR A 183 11.73 -3.22 8.87
CA TYR A 183 10.74 -2.37 8.21
C TYR A 183 11.29 -1.67 6.96
N GLN A 184 12.53 -1.97 6.56
CA GLN A 184 13.09 -1.46 5.30
C GLN A 184 12.85 -2.42 4.14
N THR A 185 12.60 -1.85 2.97
CA THR A 185 12.62 -2.56 1.69
C THR A 185 13.97 -2.36 1.00
N VAL A 186 14.31 -3.20 0.03
CA VAL A 186 15.54 -3.01 -0.78
C VAL A 186 15.47 -1.80 -1.73
N PHE A 187 14.29 -1.19 -1.85
CA PHE A 187 14.06 0.00 -2.68
C PHE A 187 14.08 1.30 -1.89
N GLY A 188 14.03 1.23 -0.55
CA GLY A 188 13.95 2.39 0.34
C GLY A 188 15.21 3.24 0.28
N VAL A 189 15.14 4.37 -0.42
CA VAL A 189 16.25 5.34 -0.54
C VAL A 189 15.82 6.78 -0.26
N GLU A 190 14.51 7.07 -0.22
CA GLU A 190 13.95 8.39 0.07
C GLU A 190 13.27 8.38 1.46
N PRO A 191 13.93 8.82 2.54
CA PRO A 191 13.34 8.79 3.88
C PRO A 191 12.12 9.69 3.99
N GLY A 192 11.00 9.15 4.47
CA GLY A 192 9.83 9.98 4.72
C GLY A 192 8.55 9.27 5.15
N SER A 193 8.51 7.93 5.10
CA SER A 193 7.31 7.20 5.55
C SER A 193 7.37 6.89 7.03
N ALA A 194 6.26 7.09 7.73
CA ALA A 194 6.07 6.55 9.07
C ALA A 194 5.87 5.03 9.04
N GLU A 195 5.11 4.57 8.05
CA GLU A 195 4.83 3.14 7.82
C GLU A 195 5.69 2.57 6.69
N MET A 196 5.74 1.26 6.55
CA MET A 196 6.49 0.61 5.48
C MET A 196 5.64 0.42 4.22
N PRO A 197 6.18 0.68 3.00
CA PRO A 197 5.59 0.16 1.76
C PRO A 197 5.77 -1.36 1.68
N SER A 198 4.99 -2.08 2.47
CA SER A 198 5.21 -3.48 2.87
C SER A 198 5.24 -4.49 1.72
N ALA A 199 4.52 -4.23 0.61
CA ALA A 199 4.55 -5.07 -0.58
C ALA A 199 5.96 -5.22 -1.19
N GLY A 200 6.84 -4.23 -0.98
CA GLY A 200 8.24 -4.27 -1.43
C GLY A 200 9.16 -5.06 -0.50
N ARG A 201 8.71 -5.43 0.70
CA ARG A 201 9.56 -6.06 1.73
C ARG A 201 10.13 -7.42 1.35
N PRO A 202 9.38 -8.32 0.67
CA PRO A 202 9.92 -9.64 0.30
C PRO A 202 11.03 -9.59 -0.75
N PHE A 203 11.21 -8.46 -1.45
CA PHE A 203 12.28 -8.31 -2.43
C PHE A 203 13.66 -8.33 -1.76
N THR A 204 14.59 -9.05 -2.39
CA THR A 204 16.01 -9.08 -2.01
C THR A 204 16.85 -8.58 -3.16
N ALA A 205 18.08 -8.11 -2.89
CA ALA A 205 19.00 -7.68 -3.95
C ALA A 205 19.25 -8.79 -4.99
N ARG A 206 19.34 -10.05 -4.55
CA ARG A 206 19.44 -11.22 -5.43
C ARG A 206 18.22 -11.36 -6.35
N LEU A 207 17.02 -11.27 -5.78
CA LEU A 207 15.77 -11.37 -6.55
C LEU A 207 15.63 -10.24 -7.56
N VAL A 208 16.00 -9.01 -7.18
CA VAL A 208 16.02 -7.85 -8.07
C VAL A 208 16.97 -8.06 -9.24
N ALA A 209 18.19 -8.55 -8.98
CA ALA A 209 19.14 -8.87 -10.04
C ALA A 209 18.61 -9.96 -10.99
N GLU A 210 17.94 -10.98 -10.46
CA GLU A 210 17.33 -12.05 -11.26
C GLU A 210 16.21 -11.52 -12.17
N LEU A 211 15.30 -10.69 -11.64
CA LEU A 211 14.24 -10.02 -12.41
C LEU A 211 14.82 -9.23 -13.59
N VAL A 212 15.82 -8.39 -13.32
CA VAL A 212 16.47 -7.57 -14.36
C VAL A 212 17.16 -8.44 -15.41
N SER A 213 17.84 -9.52 -14.99
CA SER A 213 18.52 -10.44 -15.92
C SER A 213 17.56 -11.18 -16.87
N ARG A 214 16.28 -11.32 -16.48
CA ARG A 214 15.22 -11.91 -17.29
C ARG A 214 14.47 -10.89 -18.15
N GLY A 215 14.88 -9.62 -18.14
CA GLY A 215 14.26 -8.56 -18.93
C GLY A 215 13.01 -7.95 -18.29
N ILE A 216 12.82 -8.11 -16.97
CA ILE A 216 11.79 -7.38 -16.21
C ILE A 216 12.41 -6.07 -15.74
N ALA A 217 11.85 -4.94 -16.20
CA ALA A 217 12.30 -3.63 -15.79
C ALA A 217 11.75 -3.26 -14.40
N ILE A 218 12.46 -2.37 -13.70
CA ILE A 218 12.02 -1.82 -12.40
C ILE A 218 12.12 -0.30 -12.45
N ALA A 219 11.06 0.40 -12.04
CA ALA A 219 11.06 1.85 -11.91
C ALA A 219 10.52 2.30 -10.55
N PRO A 220 11.15 3.30 -9.91
CA PRO A 220 10.68 3.83 -8.64
C PRO A 220 9.61 4.91 -8.82
N VAL A 221 8.67 4.95 -7.90
CA VAL A 221 7.92 6.15 -7.49
C VAL A 221 8.23 6.41 -6.02
N THR A 222 7.97 7.61 -5.54
CA THR A 222 7.98 7.90 -4.10
C THR A 222 6.57 8.18 -3.65
N LEU A 223 6.11 7.51 -2.60
CA LEU A 223 4.92 7.92 -1.85
C LEU A 223 5.21 7.72 -0.37
N HIS A 224 5.19 8.81 0.40
CA HIS A 224 5.44 8.77 1.83
C HIS A 224 4.17 8.36 2.56
N THR A 225 4.15 7.15 3.12
CA THR A 225 3.02 6.67 3.91
C THR A 225 3.05 7.24 5.31
N GLY A 226 1.96 7.90 5.69
CA GLY A 226 1.80 8.39 7.06
C GLY A 226 1.39 7.28 8.04
N VAL A 227 1.16 7.62 9.31
CA VAL A 227 0.66 6.69 10.33
C VAL A 227 -0.66 6.06 9.84
N ALA A 228 -0.63 4.75 9.61
CA ALA A 228 -1.79 3.99 9.17
C ALA A 228 -2.60 3.53 10.38
N SER A 229 -3.53 4.38 10.79
CA SER A 229 -4.68 4.01 11.60
C SER A 229 -5.74 5.11 11.48
N PRO A 230 -6.32 5.38 10.31
CA PRO A 230 -7.66 5.91 10.34
C PRO A 230 -8.49 4.90 11.15
N GLU A 231 -9.00 5.31 12.31
CA GLU A 231 -10.12 4.59 12.92
C GLU A 231 -11.18 4.37 11.82
N LYS A 232 -12.00 3.31 11.94
CA LYS A 232 -12.86 2.74 10.87
C LYS A 232 -13.66 3.71 9.98
N ASP A 233 -13.72 5.00 10.29
CA ASP A 233 -14.48 6.05 9.63
C ASP A 233 -13.70 7.37 9.38
N GLU A 234 -12.37 7.44 9.57
CA GLU A 234 -11.58 8.64 9.27
C GLU A 234 -11.13 8.65 7.79
N PRO A 235 -11.41 9.71 7.01
CA PRO A 235 -10.97 9.79 5.63
C PRO A 235 -9.43 9.79 5.55
N PRO A 236 -8.82 9.17 4.53
CA PRO A 236 -7.39 9.23 4.35
C PRO A 236 -6.97 10.70 4.17
N TYR A 237 -5.99 11.13 4.96
CA TYR A 237 -5.37 12.44 4.74
C TYR A 237 -4.44 12.39 3.52
N PRO A 238 -4.19 13.53 2.87
CA PRO A 238 -3.31 13.56 1.71
C PRO A 238 -1.90 13.08 2.05
N GLU A 239 -1.33 12.26 1.18
CA GLU A 239 0.06 11.80 1.30
C GLU A 239 0.90 12.38 0.16
N TRP A 240 2.15 12.72 0.47
CA TRP A 240 3.06 13.24 -0.53
C TRP A 240 3.51 12.12 -1.46
N PHE A 241 3.54 12.41 -2.76
CA PHE A 241 4.03 11.49 -3.78
C PHE A 241 4.84 12.20 -4.87
N SER A 242 5.65 11.41 -5.59
CA SER A 242 6.35 11.80 -6.80
C SER A 242 6.43 10.63 -7.78
N VAL A 243 6.00 10.88 -9.02
CA VAL A 243 6.22 10.03 -10.19
C VAL A 243 7.25 10.74 -11.08
N PRO A 244 8.52 10.29 -11.10
CA PRO A 244 9.55 10.88 -11.94
C PRO A 244 9.24 10.78 -13.43
N ALA A 245 9.77 11.71 -14.23
CA ALA A 245 9.60 11.69 -15.70
C ALA A 245 10.18 10.43 -16.36
N SER A 246 11.23 9.85 -15.81
CA SER A 246 11.76 8.55 -16.24
C SER A 246 10.75 7.42 -16.04
N THR A 247 10.14 7.35 -14.85
CA THR A 247 9.13 6.35 -14.50
C THR A 247 7.87 6.50 -15.35
N ALA A 248 7.36 7.73 -15.50
CA ALA A 248 6.21 8.00 -16.36
C ALA A 248 6.45 7.57 -17.82
N ARG A 249 7.63 7.90 -18.37
CA ARG A 249 8.02 7.45 -19.72
C ARG A 249 8.10 5.93 -19.82
N LEU A 250 8.70 5.26 -18.84
CA LEU A 250 8.84 3.80 -18.88
C LEU A 250 7.48 3.11 -18.80
N VAL A 251 6.57 3.58 -17.94
CA VAL A 251 5.18 3.09 -17.88
C VAL A 251 4.49 3.21 -19.24
N ASN A 252 4.56 4.37 -19.88
CA ASN A 252 3.93 4.59 -21.19
C ASN A 252 4.57 3.73 -22.29
N LEU A 253 5.90 3.59 -22.29
CA LEU A 253 6.64 2.77 -23.26
C LEU A 253 6.34 1.28 -23.10
N THR A 254 6.31 0.77 -21.87
CA THR A 254 5.97 -0.64 -21.58
C THR A 254 4.59 -0.96 -22.14
N ARG A 255 3.60 -0.10 -21.91
CA ARG A 255 2.24 -0.29 -22.42
C ARG A 255 2.15 -0.20 -23.94
N ALA A 256 2.82 0.79 -24.55
CA ALA A 256 2.89 0.92 -26.00
C ALA A 256 3.57 -0.30 -26.66
N GLY A 257 4.48 -0.96 -25.94
CA GLY A 257 5.14 -2.21 -26.35
C GLY A 257 4.35 -3.48 -26.02
N GLY A 258 3.14 -3.38 -25.45
CA GLY A 258 2.31 -4.52 -25.07
C GLY A 258 2.76 -5.28 -23.81
N GLY A 259 3.74 -4.74 -23.07
CA GLY A 259 4.14 -5.27 -21.76
C GLY A 259 3.20 -4.82 -20.64
N ARG A 260 3.23 -5.52 -19.50
CA ARG A 260 2.38 -5.19 -18.34
C ARG A 260 3.09 -4.26 -17.37
N VAL A 261 2.34 -3.32 -16.80
CA VAL A 261 2.77 -2.48 -15.69
C VAL A 261 2.21 -3.03 -14.38
N VAL A 262 3.07 -3.67 -13.58
CA VAL A 262 2.70 -4.28 -12.30
C VAL A 262 3.16 -3.38 -11.16
N ALA A 263 2.21 -2.84 -10.41
CA ALA A 263 2.50 -2.04 -9.22
C ALA A 263 2.91 -2.92 -8.03
N VAL A 264 3.95 -2.55 -7.31
CA VAL A 264 4.37 -3.20 -6.07
C VAL A 264 3.85 -2.39 -4.89
N GLY A 265 2.62 -2.67 -4.50
CA GLY A 265 1.91 -2.06 -3.39
C GLY A 265 0.80 -1.10 -3.83
N THR A 266 -0.20 -0.97 -2.96
CA THR A 266 -1.36 -0.09 -3.15
C THR A 266 -0.98 1.39 -3.22
N THR A 267 0.13 1.77 -2.58
CA THR A 267 0.70 3.12 -2.64
C THR A 267 1.19 3.46 -4.05
N VAL A 268 1.82 2.51 -4.74
CA VAL A 268 2.27 2.70 -6.13
C VAL A 268 1.07 2.87 -7.06
N VAL A 269 0.02 2.07 -6.89
CA VAL A 269 -1.22 2.23 -7.67
C VAL A 269 -1.76 3.65 -7.49
N ARG A 270 -1.90 4.14 -6.25
CA ARG A 270 -2.39 5.51 -6.01
C ARG A 270 -1.54 6.58 -6.66
N ALA A 271 -0.21 6.47 -6.57
CA ALA A 271 0.70 7.44 -7.18
C ALA A 271 0.55 7.46 -8.71
N LEU A 272 0.54 6.30 -9.36
CA LEU A 272 0.40 6.18 -10.81
C LEU A 272 -0.99 6.59 -11.31
N GLU A 273 -2.05 6.18 -10.63
CA GLU A 273 -3.42 6.57 -10.97
C GLU A 273 -3.60 8.07 -10.82
N THR A 274 -3.09 8.68 -9.74
CA THR A 274 -3.10 10.14 -9.57
C THR A 274 -2.39 10.84 -10.72
N ALA A 275 -1.21 10.34 -11.11
CA ALA A 275 -0.44 10.86 -12.24
C ALA A 275 -1.09 10.63 -13.62
N ALA A 276 -2.14 9.82 -13.70
CA ALA A 276 -2.93 9.57 -14.90
C ALA A 276 -4.25 10.37 -14.95
N LEU A 277 -4.68 10.99 -13.84
CA LEU A 277 -5.94 11.75 -13.77
C LEU A 277 -5.92 13.05 -14.60
N ASP A 278 -4.75 13.57 -14.94
CA ASP A 278 -4.55 14.76 -15.79
C ASP A 278 -4.28 14.42 -17.28
N ALA A 279 -4.52 13.17 -17.70
CA ALA A 279 -4.50 12.81 -19.11
C ALA A 279 -5.86 13.15 -19.77
N PRO A 280 -5.88 13.85 -20.93
CA PRO A 280 -7.10 13.95 -21.70
C PRO A 280 -7.63 12.54 -21.98
N ARG A 281 -8.94 12.33 -21.82
CA ARG A 281 -9.58 11.12 -22.38
C ARG A 281 -9.22 11.06 -23.87
N PRO A 282 -8.97 9.87 -24.44
CA PRO A 282 -9.05 9.72 -25.88
C PRO A 282 -10.41 10.29 -26.31
N SER A 283 -10.39 11.40 -27.03
CA SER A 283 -11.59 12.08 -27.50
C SER A 283 -12.29 11.16 -28.49
N ASP A 284 -13.59 10.94 -28.29
CA ASP A 284 -14.50 10.74 -29.42
C ASP A 284 -14.18 11.84 -30.45
N GLY A 285 -14.04 11.44 -31.71
CA GLY A 285 -13.30 12.14 -32.75
C GLY A 285 -13.45 13.67 -32.79
N ASP A 286 -12.31 14.33 -32.97
CA ASP A 286 -12.28 15.63 -33.64
C ASP A 286 -12.80 15.43 -35.08
N GLU A 287 -14.09 15.68 -35.30
CA GLU A 287 -14.54 16.09 -36.63
C GLU A 287 -14.39 17.61 -36.77
N PRO A 288 -13.77 18.10 -37.85
CA PRO A 288 -13.74 19.52 -38.15
C PRO A 288 -15.14 19.97 -38.60
N ALA A 289 -15.57 21.12 -38.10
CA ALA A 289 -16.84 21.75 -38.44
C ALA A 289 -17.07 21.83 -39.96
N GLY A 290 -18.13 21.16 -40.45
CA GLY A 290 -18.58 21.32 -41.83
C GLY A 290 -19.74 20.40 -42.24
N ALA A 291 -20.88 21.04 -42.52
CA ALA A 291 -22.00 20.58 -43.35
C ALA A 291 -23.12 19.71 -42.74
N VAL A 292 -24.33 20.19 -43.01
CA VAL A 292 -25.66 19.62 -42.73
C VAL A 292 -25.89 18.38 -43.61
N GLY A 293 -26.42 17.29 -43.03
CA GLY A 293 -26.85 16.12 -43.79
C GLY A 293 -27.68 15.13 -42.96
N THR A 294 -28.83 14.75 -43.49
CA THR A 294 -29.89 13.94 -42.88
C THR A 294 -29.65 12.42 -42.95
N GLY A 295 -30.05 11.70 -41.90
CA GLY A 295 -30.67 10.37 -42.01
C GLY A 295 -29.80 9.13 -41.76
N GLY A 296 -30.44 8.11 -41.17
CA GLY A 296 -30.11 6.69 -41.41
C GLY A 296 -29.46 5.93 -40.27
N ALA A 297 -30.19 4.95 -39.75
CA ALA A 297 -29.69 3.92 -38.84
C ALA A 297 -28.70 2.96 -39.50
N SER A 298 -27.77 2.39 -38.72
CA SER A 298 -27.34 0.97 -38.69
C SER A 298 -25.86 0.83 -38.31
N GLY A 299 -25.52 -0.28 -37.65
CA GLY A 299 -24.16 -0.83 -37.67
C GLY A 299 -23.56 -1.05 -36.29
N ALA A 300 -23.38 -2.33 -35.96
CA ALA A 300 -22.56 -2.80 -34.86
C ALA A 300 -21.06 -2.65 -35.18
N ASP A 301 -20.24 -2.89 -34.15
CA ASP A 301 -18.80 -3.09 -34.12
C ASP A 301 -17.93 -1.82 -34.19
N ASP A 302 -17.31 -1.45 -33.05
CA ASP A 302 -15.88 -1.68 -32.81
C ASP A 302 -15.51 -1.39 -31.35
N ALA A 303 -15.32 -2.43 -30.55
CA ALA A 303 -14.80 -2.36 -29.18
C ALA A 303 -13.32 -2.76 -29.18
N SER A 304 -12.45 -1.92 -29.77
CA SER A 304 -11.00 -2.17 -29.84
C SER A 304 -10.12 -0.95 -29.52
N GLY A 305 -10.64 0.02 -28.77
CA GLY A 305 -9.87 1.16 -28.28
C GLY A 305 -9.11 0.89 -26.97
N VAL A 306 -7.99 0.15 -27.03
CA VAL A 306 -7.04 0.03 -25.89
C VAL A 306 -6.20 1.32 -25.78
N GLY A 307 -6.85 2.44 -25.49
CA GLY A 307 -6.18 3.71 -25.20
C GLY A 307 -6.08 3.92 -23.69
N GLY A 308 -5.08 3.30 -23.04
CA GLY A 308 -4.77 3.59 -21.64
C GLY A 308 -4.46 5.07 -21.41
N ALA A 309 -4.76 5.60 -20.22
CA ALA A 309 -4.40 6.97 -19.90
C ALA A 309 -2.88 7.14 -19.85
N VAL A 310 -2.38 8.22 -20.44
CA VAL A 310 -0.94 8.55 -20.43
C VAL A 310 -0.52 8.98 -19.03
N VAL A 311 0.42 8.26 -18.41
CA VAL A 311 1.00 8.67 -17.13
C VAL A 311 1.95 9.84 -17.35
N ARG A 312 1.79 10.92 -16.57
CA ARG A 312 2.67 12.10 -16.61
C ARG A 312 3.59 12.14 -15.40
N ALA A 313 4.72 12.84 -15.54
CA ALA A 313 5.52 13.19 -14.37
C ALA A 313 4.68 14.10 -13.47
N ALA A 314 4.60 13.78 -12.18
CA ALA A 314 3.78 14.53 -11.24
C ALA A 314 4.37 14.41 -9.84
N SER A 315 4.21 15.45 -9.03
CA SER A 315 4.58 15.42 -7.61
C SER A 315 3.70 16.38 -6.84
N GLY A 316 3.30 15.99 -5.64
CA GLY A 316 2.34 16.75 -4.84
C GLY A 316 1.70 15.87 -3.80
N TRP A 317 0.43 16.15 -3.50
CA TRP A 317 -0.34 15.48 -2.48
C TRP A 317 -1.48 14.70 -3.12
N THR A 318 -1.64 13.43 -2.75
CA THR A 318 -2.75 12.60 -3.24
C THR A 318 -3.64 12.14 -2.10
N SER A 319 -4.93 12.44 -2.24
CA SER A 319 -6.03 11.83 -1.48
C SER A 319 -6.84 10.86 -2.35
N HIS A 320 -6.31 10.48 -3.52
CA HIS A 320 -7.04 9.68 -4.48
C HIS A 320 -7.36 8.29 -3.91
N ILE A 321 -8.64 7.92 -4.00
CA ILE A 321 -9.15 6.60 -3.65
C ILE A 321 -9.51 5.89 -4.95
N VAL A 322 -8.87 4.75 -5.20
CA VAL A 322 -9.14 3.90 -6.36
C VAL A 322 -10.27 2.94 -5.99
N THR A 323 -11.34 2.95 -6.77
CA THR A 323 -12.52 2.12 -6.54
C THR A 323 -12.87 1.27 -7.77
N PRO A 324 -13.61 0.16 -7.61
CA PRO A 324 -13.97 -0.72 -8.72
C PRO A 324 -14.82 -0.03 -9.80
N GLU A 325 -15.62 0.97 -9.44
CA GLU A 325 -16.48 1.70 -10.37
C GLU A 325 -15.67 2.58 -11.33
N VAL A 326 -14.55 3.12 -10.85
CA VAL A 326 -13.65 3.96 -11.64
C VAL A 326 -12.63 3.11 -12.41
N GLY A 327 -12.23 1.98 -11.81
CA GLY A 327 -11.19 1.10 -12.34
C GLY A 327 -9.79 1.71 -12.23
N VAL A 328 -8.83 1.04 -12.86
CA VAL A 328 -7.44 1.49 -12.98
C VAL A 328 -7.12 1.85 -14.42
N ARG A 329 -6.26 2.86 -14.60
CA ARG A 329 -5.87 3.38 -15.92
C ARG A 329 -4.39 3.21 -16.20
N ALA A 330 -3.54 3.14 -15.18
CA ALA A 330 -2.09 3.15 -15.28
C ALA A 330 -1.45 1.77 -15.09
N VAL A 331 -2.12 0.87 -14.36
CA VAL A 331 -1.58 -0.45 -13.99
C VAL A 331 -2.36 -1.60 -14.62
N ASP A 332 -1.65 -2.69 -14.91
CA ASP A 332 -2.21 -3.95 -15.44
C ASP A 332 -2.18 -5.08 -14.39
N GLY A 333 -1.44 -4.89 -13.30
CA GLY A 333 -1.37 -5.84 -12.19
C GLY A 333 -0.88 -5.22 -10.89
N LEU A 334 -0.96 -5.99 -9.81
CA LEU A 334 -0.62 -5.57 -8.46
C LEU A 334 0.05 -6.70 -7.68
N ILE A 335 1.20 -6.41 -7.06
CA ILE A 335 1.79 -7.20 -5.96
C ILE A 335 1.46 -6.48 -4.65
N THR A 336 0.88 -7.20 -3.70
CA THR A 336 0.42 -6.63 -2.43
C THR A 336 0.44 -7.67 -1.31
N GLY A 337 0.27 -7.24 -0.05
CA GLY A 337 -0.01 -8.15 1.06
C GLY A 337 -1.51 -8.48 1.16
N LEU A 338 -1.92 -9.25 2.18
CA LEU A 338 -3.33 -9.45 2.48
C LEU A 338 -3.85 -8.39 3.46
N HIS A 339 -4.99 -7.79 3.12
CA HIS A 339 -5.55 -6.61 3.81
C HIS A 339 -6.83 -6.93 4.56
N GLU A 340 -7.00 -6.31 5.73
CA GLU A 340 -8.18 -6.45 6.58
C GLU A 340 -9.52 -6.24 5.86
N PRO A 341 -10.60 -6.90 6.36
CA PRO A 341 -11.94 -6.74 5.83
C PRO A 341 -12.38 -5.26 5.87
N ARG A 342 -13.21 -4.86 4.90
CA ARG A 342 -13.73 -3.49 4.77
C ARG A 342 -12.65 -2.39 4.66
N SER A 343 -11.41 -2.73 4.34
CA SER A 343 -10.37 -1.73 4.09
C SER A 343 -10.51 -1.08 2.71
N THR A 344 -10.09 0.18 2.58
CA THR A 344 -10.02 0.87 1.28
C THR A 344 -9.07 0.18 0.29
N HIS A 345 -8.10 -0.59 0.80
CA HIS A 345 -7.24 -1.44 -0.01
C HIS A 345 -8.03 -2.50 -0.80
N LEU A 346 -9.08 -3.10 -0.23
CA LEU A 346 -9.89 -4.09 -0.93
C LEU A 346 -10.64 -3.53 -2.13
N MET A 347 -11.09 -2.28 -2.05
CA MET A 347 -11.70 -1.58 -3.17
C MET A 347 -10.71 -1.44 -4.33
N MET A 348 -9.45 -1.09 -4.04
CA MET A 348 -8.40 -0.98 -5.03
C MET A 348 -7.99 -2.35 -5.61
N LEU A 349 -7.83 -3.37 -4.77
CA LEU A 349 -7.55 -4.73 -5.25
C LEU A 349 -8.67 -5.18 -6.20
N SER A 350 -9.93 -4.90 -5.85
CA SER A 350 -11.09 -5.20 -6.69
C SER A 350 -11.14 -4.38 -7.97
N ALA A 351 -10.62 -3.15 -7.98
CA ALA A 351 -10.45 -2.35 -9.19
C ALA A 351 -9.40 -2.93 -10.16
N VAL A 352 -8.35 -3.56 -9.63
CA VAL A 352 -7.29 -4.21 -10.42
C VAL A 352 -7.72 -5.61 -10.90
N GLY A 353 -8.12 -6.48 -9.96
CA GLY A 353 -8.40 -7.91 -10.23
C GLY A 353 -9.85 -8.24 -10.57
N GLY A 354 -10.78 -7.31 -10.34
CA GLY A 354 -12.22 -7.57 -10.36
C GLY A 354 -12.73 -8.13 -9.02
N PRO A 355 -13.93 -7.73 -8.57
CA PRO A 355 -14.43 -8.08 -7.24
C PRO A 355 -14.61 -9.60 -7.03
N GLY A 356 -15.03 -10.34 -8.06
CA GLY A 356 -15.24 -11.80 -7.96
C GLY A 356 -13.94 -12.57 -7.75
N LEU A 357 -12.89 -12.23 -8.50
CA LEU A 357 -11.58 -12.89 -8.36
C LEU A 357 -10.93 -12.58 -7.00
N VAL A 358 -11.04 -11.34 -6.54
CA VAL A 358 -10.49 -10.92 -5.23
C VAL A 358 -11.23 -11.64 -4.10
N ALA A 359 -12.57 -11.73 -4.16
CA ALA A 359 -13.36 -12.48 -3.18
C ALA A 359 -12.93 -13.95 -3.10
N LEU A 360 -12.80 -14.61 -4.27
CA LEU A 360 -12.35 -16.00 -4.34
C LEU A 360 -10.92 -16.16 -3.80
N SER A 361 -10.02 -15.26 -4.17
CA SER A 361 -8.62 -15.28 -3.72
C SER A 361 -8.53 -15.16 -2.20
N TYR A 362 -9.36 -14.33 -1.58
CA TYR A 362 -9.39 -14.15 -0.13
C TYR A 362 -9.97 -15.36 0.61
N GLN A 363 -10.99 -16.02 0.05
CA GLN A 363 -11.47 -17.30 0.57
C GLN A 363 -10.35 -18.35 0.52
N VAL A 364 -9.69 -18.49 -0.62
CA VAL A 364 -8.55 -19.40 -0.79
C VAL A 364 -7.42 -19.07 0.18
N ALA A 365 -7.09 -17.80 0.39
CA ALA A 365 -6.06 -17.38 1.32
C ALA A 365 -6.37 -17.78 2.78
N LEU A 366 -7.63 -17.67 3.20
CA LEU A 366 -8.09 -18.11 4.52
C LEU A 366 -8.03 -19.63 4.66
N ASP A 367 -8.49 -20.36 3.65
CA ASP A 367 -8.53 -21.83 3.66
C ASP A 367 -7.12 -22.43 3.66
N GLU A 368 -6.22 -21.83 2.89
CA GLU A 368 -4.82 -22.24 2.77
C GLU A 368 -3.91 -21.66 3.86
N GLY A 369 -4.45 -20.89 4.80
CA GLY A 369 -3.72 -20.37 5.96
C GLY A 369 -2.58 -19.40 5.59
N TYR A 370 -2.80 -18.51 4.62
CA TYR A 370 -1.86 -17.43 4.33
C TYR A 370 -1.73 -16.49 5.54
N LEU A 371 -0.55 -15.93 5.73
CA LEU A 371 -0.25 -14.97 6.78
C LEU A 371 -0.49 -13.52 6.32
N TRP A 372 -0.99 -12.70 7.22
CA TRP A 372 -1.53 -11.37 6.93
C TRP A 372 -0.66 -10.25 7.51
N HIS A 373 -0.99 -9.01 7.15
CA HIS A 373 -0.31 -7.78 7.57
C HIS A 373 1.13 -7.63 7.04
N GLU A 374 1.87 -6.66 7.58
CA GLU A 374 3.13 -6.14 7.06
C GLU A 374 4.30 -7.15 6.98
N PHE A 375 4.21 -8.24 7.73
CA PHE A 375 5.18 -9.34 7.73
C PHE A 375 4.65 -10.65 7.13
N GLY A 376 3.44 -10.59 6.57
CA GLY A 376 2.72 -11.72 6.03
C GLY A 376 3.23 -12.18 4.67
N ASP A 377 2.37 -12.94 4.02
CA ASP A 377 2.56 -13.45 2.68
C ASP A 377 2.10 -12.41 1.63
N ALA A 378 2.37 -12.70 0.37
CA ALA A 378 2.10 -11.80 -0.75
C ALA A 378 1.02 -12.36 -1.70
N HIS A 379 0.43 -11.45 -2.47
CA HIS A 379 -0.56 -11.71 -3.50
C HIS A 379 -0.20 -10.94 -4.77
N LEU A 380 -0.03 -11.66 -5.88
CA LEU A 380 0.10 -11.12 -7.23
C LEU A 380 -1.24 -11.27 -7.97
N ILE A 381 -1.76 -10.16 -8.49
CA ILE A 381 -2.98 -10.10 -9.30
C ILE A 381 -2.58 -9.58 -10.69
N VAL A 382 -2.77 -10.39 -11.75
CA VAL A 382 -2.32 -10.09 -13.13
C VAL A 382 -3.21 -10.66 -14.22
#